data_AF-A0A8T1H275-F1
#
_entry.id   AF-A0A8T1H275-F1
#
_cell.length_a   1.000
_cell.length_b   1.000
_cell.length_c   1.000
_cell.angle_alpha   90.00
_cell.angle_beta   90.00
_cell.angle_gamma   90.00
#
_symmetry.space_group_name_H-M   'P 1'
#
loop_
_entity.id
_entity.type
_entity.pdbx_description
1 polymer ?
#
loop_
_entity_poly.entity_id
_entity_poly.type
_entity_poly.pdbx_seq_one_letter_code
_entity_poly.pdbx_strand_id
1 'polypeptide(L)'
;MDEDKTFGGILQLCLASLVYHAEYFLDKLPSNLPLLSTYIFTNASVLHGLRAKLEDGETEWMQPTGIPPHIELYKKLDRQQRSIVALPSILKSSG
;
A
#
# COMPACT_ATOMS: atom_id res chain seq x y z
N MET A 1 7.84 -19.73 -10.52
CA MET A 1 7.08 -18.79 -9.67
C MET A 1 5.73 -18.66 -10.36
N ASP A 2 4.68 -19.28 -9.80
CA ASP A 2 3.37 -19.39 -10.47
C ASP A 2 2.70 -18.01 -10.57
N GLU A 3 2.63 -17.43 -11.77
CA GLU A 3 1.95 -16.15 -12.04
C GLU A 3 0.48 -16.15 -11.58
N ASP A 4 -0.19 -17.31 -11.66
CA ASP A 4 -1.59 -17.49 -11.25
C ASP A 4 -1.82 -17.27 -9.74
N LYS A 5 -0.83 -17.62 -8.89
CA LYS A 5 -0.90 -17.34 -7.45
C LYS A 5 -0.77 -15.85 -7.16
N THR A 6 0.00 -15.13 -7.99
CA THR A 6 0.23 -13.69 -7.85
C THR A 6 -1.01 -12.89 -8.21
N PHE A 7 -1.68 -13.22 -9.32
CA PHE A 7 -2.89 -12.50 -9.74
C PHE A 7 -4.06 -12.70 -8.76
N GLY A 8 -4.27 -13.93 -8.31
CA GLY A 8 -5.28 -14.23 -7.28
C GLY A 8 -5.06 -13.44 -5.99
N GLY A 9 -3.81 -13.35 -5.52
CA GLY A 9 -3.45 -12.55 -4.35
C GLY A 9 -3.71 -11.05 -4.55
N ILE A 10 -3.37 -10.50 -5.72
CA ILE A 10 -3.65 -9.09 -6.05
C ILE A 10 -5.16 -8.82 -6.03
N LEU A 11 -5.96 -9.69 -6.64
CA LEU A 11 -7.42 -9.54 -6.65
C LEU A 11 -8.01 -9.61 -5.24
N GLN A 12 -7.49 -10.47 -4.37
CA GLN A 12 -7.89 -10.53 -2.96
C GLN A 12 -7.59 -9.21 -2.23
N LEU A 13 -6.41 -8.62 -2.45
CA LEU A 13 -6.06 -7.32 -1.88
C LEU A 13 -6.94 -6.19 -2.43
N CYS A 14 -7.24 -6.20 -3.73
CA CYS A 14 -8.19 -5.25 -4.34
C CYS A 14 -9.58 -5.37 -3.71
N LEU A 15 -10.08 -6.60 -3.53
CA LEU A 15 -11.36 -6.85 -2.88
C LEU A 15 -11.36 -6.38 -1.42
N ALA A 16 -10.30 -6.68 -0.67
CA ALA A 16 -10.14 -6.22 0.71
C ALA A 16 -10.17 -4.69 0.79
N SER A 17 -9.43 -4.01 -0.09
CA SER A 17 -9.42 -2.55 -0.18
C SER A 17 -10.81 -1.97 -0.48
N LEU A 18 -11.55 -2.58 -1.41
CA LEU A 18 -12.92 -2.17 -1.72
C LEU A 18 -13.87 -2.28 -0.53
N VAL A 19 -13.78 -3.39 0.22
CA VAL A 19 -14.62 -3.65 1.40
C VAL A 19 -14.24 -2.71 2.55
N TYR A 20 -12.94 -2.49 2.78
CA TYR A 20 -12.44 -1.61 3.83
C TYR A 20 -12.90 -0.15 3.62
N HIS A 21 -12.91 0.32 2.38
CA HIS A 21 -13.34 1.68 2.02
C HIS A 21 -14.81 1.80 1.61
N ALA A 22 -15.63 0.77 1.84
CA ALA A 22 -17.00 0.73 1.30
C ALA A 22 -17.87 1.92 1.76
N GLU A 23 -17.79 2.31 3.03
CA GLU A 23 -18.54 3.46 3.57
C GLU A 23 -18.12 4.76 2.90
N TYR A 24 -16.82 4.96 2.66
CA TYR A 24 -16.31 6.13 1.96
C TYR A 24 -16.85 6.20 0.54
N PHE A 25 -16.89 5.07 -0.17
CA PHE A 25 -17.46 5.03 -1.52
C PHE A 25 -18.95 5.33 -1.52
N LEU A 26 -19.72 4.76 -0.60
CA LEU A 26 -21.16 5.01 -0.50
C LEU A 26 -21.48 6.48 -0.15
N ASP A 27 -20.61 7.16 0.61
CA ASP A 27 -20.77 8.57 0.98
C ASP A 27 -20.32 9.54 -0.13
N LYS A 28 -19.24 9.22 -0.85
CA LYS A 28 -18.60 10.16 -1.80
C LYS A 28 -18.94 9.94 -3.26
N LEU A 29 -19.34 8.72 -3.64
CA LEU A 29 -19.57 8.40 -5.04
C LEU A 29 -21.04 8.60 -5.45
N PRO A 30 -21.29 9.08 -6.67
CA PRO A 30 -22.63 9.09 -7.24
C PRO A 30 -23.25 7.69 -7.28
N SER A 31 -24.52 7.57 -6.87
CA SER A 31 -25.25 6.31 -6.79
C SER A 31 -25.42 5.58 -8.13
N ASN A 32 -25.24 6.28 -9.25
CA ASN A 32 -25.36 5.72 -10.60
C ASN A 32 -24.04 5.12 -11.14
N LEU A 33 -22.96 5.12 -10.36
CA LEU A 33 -21.69 4.55 -10.82
C LEU A 33 -21.79 3.00 -10.90
N PRO A 34 -21.31 2.38 -12.00
CA PRO A 34 -21.38 0.93 -12.18
C PRO A 34 -20.76 0.11 -11.04
N LEU A 35 -19.76 0.68 -10.35
CA LEU A 35 -19.13 0.07 -9.18
C LEU A 35 -20.15 -0.20 -8.07
N LEU A 36 -21.02 0.78 -7.78
CA LEU A 36 -22.02 0.67 -6.71
C LEU A 36 -23.19 -0.25 -7.10
N SER A 37 -23.36 -0.54 -8.39
CA SER A 37 -24.28 -1.55 -8.89
C SER A 37 -23.76 -2.98 -8.77
N THR A 38 -22.49 -3.17 -8.37
CA THR A 38 -21.94 -4.52 -8.18
C THR A 38 -22.48 -5.20 -6.93
N TYR A 39 -22.38 -6.52 -6.89
CA TYR A 39 -22.97 -7.34 -5.83
C TYR A 39 -22.43 -7.02 -4.41
N ILE A 40 -21.18 -6.55 -4.32
CA ILE A 40 -20.55 -6.16 -3.05
C ILE A 40 -21.25 -4.95 -2.43
N PHE A 41 -21.70 -3.98 -3.23
CA PHE A 41 -22.33 -2.75 -2.73
C PHE A 41 -23.86 -2.82 -2.67
N THR A 42 -24.48 -3.74 -3.42
CA THR A 42 -25.94 -3.92 -3.46
C THR A 42 -26.46 -4.93 -2.44
N ASN A 43 -25.60 -5.81 -1.89
CA ASN A 43 -25.98 -6.80 -0.90
C ASN A 43 -25.27 -6.56 0.44
N ALA A 44 -26.01 -6.01 1.41
CA ALA A 44 -25.50 -5.69 2.74
C ALA A 44 -24.95 -6.91 3.50
N SER A 45 -25.56 -8.09 3.35
CA SER A 45 -25.09 -9.32 4.00
C SER A 45 -23.75 -9.78 3.45
N VAL A 46 -23.53 -9.62 2.14
CA VAL A 46 -22.26 -9.94 1.48
C VAL A 46 -21.17 -8.97 1.94
N LEU A 47 -21.46 -7.67 1.93
CA LEU A 47 -20.51 -6.66 2.41
C LEU A 47 -20.13 -6.92 3.87
N HIS A 48 -21.12 -7.19 4.73
CA HIS A 48 -20.89 -7.49 6.14
C HIS A 48 -20.05 -8.77 6.33
N GLY A 49 -20.37 -9.83 5.59
CA GLY A 49 -19.62 -11.08 5.64
C GLY A 49 -18.18 -10.94 5.13
N LEU A 50 -17.94 -10.10 4.13
CA LEU A 50 -16.60 -9.76 3.67
C LEU A 50 -15.85 -8.91 4.70
N ARG A 51 -16.53 -7.96 5.35
CA ARG A 51 -15.93 -7.10 6.38
C ARG A 51 -15.49 -7.90 7.59
N ALA A 52 -16.24 -8.92 7.98
CA ALA A 52 -15.86 -9.85 9.04
C ALA A 52 -14.62 -10.72 8.71
N LYS A 53 -14.22 -10.77 7.43
CA LYS A 53 -13.01 -11.48 6.97
C LYS A 53 -11.82 -10.55 6.72
N LEU A 54 -12.00 -9.24 6.87
CA LEU A 54 -10.89 -8.31 6.78
C LEU A 54 -9.97 -8.51 7.98
N GLU A 55 -8.68 -8.63 7.70
CA GLU A 55 -7.64 -8.45 8.70
C GLU A 55 -7.21 -6.98 8.62
N ASP A 56 -7.74 -6.16 9.52
CA ASP A 56 -7.34 -4.77 9.73
C ASP A 56 -6.40 -4.68 10.93
N GLY A 57 -5.11 -4.47 10.66
CA GLY A 57 -4.12 -4.40 11.72
C GLY A 57 -2.78 -3.87 11.26
N GLU A 58 -2.03 -3.33 12.22
CA GLU A 58 -0.63 -3.03 12.04
C GLU A 58 0.12 -4.35 11.83
N THR A 59 0.48 -4.64 10.57
CA THR A 59 1.43 -5.73 10.32
C THR A 59 2.80 -5.27 10.81
N GLU A 60 3.50 -6.12 11.58
CA GLU A 60 4.89 -5.85 12.00
C GLU A 60 5.79 -5.56 10.78
N TRP A 61 5.43 -6.12 9.63
CA TRP A 61 6.10 -5.93 8.35
C TRP A 61 5.91 -4.53 7.72
N MET A 62 4.75 -3.88 7.89
CA MET A 62 4.46 -2.61 7.22
C MET A 62 3.68 -1.66 8.13
N GLN A 63 4.42 -1.00 9.01
CA GLN A 63 3.92 0.08 9.84
C GLN A 63 3.55 1.31 8.98
N PRO A 64 2.33 1.86 9.10
CA PRO A 64 1.92 3.08 8.40
C PRO A 64 2.66 4.30 8.97
N THR A 65 3.90 4.51 8.52
CA THR A 65 4.75 5.62 9.00
C THR A 65 4.33 6.99 8.45
N GLY A 66 3.42 7.04 7.48
CA GLY A 66 3.07 8.26 6.74
C GLY A 66 4.19 8.80 5.85
N ILE A 67 5.35 8.14 5.83
CA ILE A 67 6.51 8.50 5.02
C ILE A 67 6.42 7.70 3.71
N PRO A 68 6.33 8.37 2.54
CA PRO A 68 6.34 7.67 1.27
C PRO A 68 7.54 6.71 1.14
N PRO A 69 7.36 5.48 0.61
CA PRO A 69 8.43 4.47 0.55
C PRO A 69 9.72 4.95 -0.13
N HIS A 70 9.60 5.87 -1.08
CA HIS A 70 10.75 6.43 -1.79
C HIS A 70 11.64 7.32 -0.91
N ILE A 71 11.14 7.87 0.20
CA ILE A 71 11.93 8.78 1.06
C ILE A 71 13.15 8.06 1.66
N GLU A 72 13.01 6.80 2.07
CA GLU A 72 14.16 6.01 2.54
C GLU A 72 15.17 5.73 1.42
N LEU A 73 14.69 5.55 0.19
CA LEU A 73 15.57 5.43 -0.98
C LEU A 73 16.34 6.74 -1.22
N TYR A 74 15.68 7.90 -1.14
CA TYR A 74 16.33 9.21 -1.26
C TYR A 74 17.33 9.46 -0.13
N LYS A 75 17.00 9.11 1.12
CA LYS A 75 17.93 9.20 2.26
C LYS A 75 19.18 8.35 2.02
N LYS A 76 19.02 7.13 1.47
CA LYS A 76 20.15 6.25 1.13
C LYS A 76 21.02 6.85 0.04
N LEU A 77 20.42 7.41 -1.02
CA LEU A 77 21.13 8.09 -2.10
C LEU A 77 21.90 9.33 -1.60
N ASP A 78 21.29 10.14 -0.75
CA ASP A 78 21.93 11.32 -0.14
C ASP A 78 23.15 10.93 0.72
N ARG A 79 23.02 9.87 1.54
CA ARG A 79 24.16 9.33 2.32
C ARG A 79 25.29 8.83 1.41
N GLN A 80 24.97 8.15 0.32
CA GLN A 80 25.96 7.69 -0.66
C GLN A 80 26.67 8.87 -1.32
N GLN A 81 25.93 9.90 -1.75
CA GLN A 81 26.49 11.09 -2.37
C GLN A 81 27.46 11.82 -1.43
N ARG A 82 27.07 12.01 -0.16
CA ARG A 82 27.94 12.63 0.85
C ARG A 82 29.22 11.83 1.08
N SER A 83 29.12 10.51 1.10
CA SER A 83 30.27 9.63 1.26
C SER A 83 31.24 9.80 0.09
N ILE A 84 30.73 9.82 -1.16
CA ILE A 84 31.53 10.04 -2.38
C ILE A 84 32.25 11.39 -2.34
N VAL A 85 31.54 12.45 -1.94
CA VAL A 85 32.11 13.80 -1.82
C VAL A 85 33.21 13.88 -0.76
N ALA A 86 33.12 13.08 0.31
CA ALA A 86 34.10 13.06 1.39
C ALA A 86 35.34 12.17 1.09
N LEU A 87 35.29 11.29 0.09
CA LEU A 87 36.43 10.41 -0.24
C LEU A 87 37.75 11.17 -0.52
N PRO A 88 37.76 12.28 -1.30
CA PRO A 88 39.01 12.96 -1.62
C PRO A 88 39.70 13.59 -0.41
N SER A 89 38.96 14.03 0.61
CA SER A 89 39.52 14.62 1.83
C SER A 89 40.06 13.54 2.77
N ILE A 90 39.37 12.39 2.88
CA ILE A 90 39.82 11.25 3.69
C ILE A 90 41.13 10.66 3.15
N LEU A 91 41.23 10.52 1.83
CA LEU A 91 42.45 9.99 1.19
C LEU A 91 43.65 10.94 1.31
N LYS A 92 43.40 12.25 1.39
CA LYS A 92 44.46 13.27 1.58
C LYS A 92 44.92 13.42 3.02
N SER A 93 44.11 13.03 4.02
CA SER A 93 44.50 13.09 5.44
C SER A 93 45.20 11.82 5.93
N SER A 94 45.39 10.82 5.06
CA SER A 94 45.90 9.49 5.40
C SER A 94 47.31 9.21 4.83
N GLY A 95 47.93 10.20 4.18
CA GLY A 95 49.31 10.17 3.68
C GLY A 95 50.09 11.35 4.23
#